data_AF-A0A6A8FH28-F1
#
_entry.id   AF-A0A6A8FH28-F1
#
_cell.length_a   1.000
_cell.length_b   1.000
_cell.length_c   1.000
_cell.angle_alpha   90.00
_cell.angle_beta   90.00
_cell.angle_gamma   90.00
#
_symmetry.space_group_name_H-M   'P 1'
#
loop_
_entity.id
_entity.type
_entity.pdbx_description
1 polymer ?
#
loop_
_entity_poly.entity_id
_entity_poly.type
_entity_poly.pdbx_seq_one_letter_code
_entity_poly.pdbx_strand_id
1 'polypeptide(L)'
;MRNSMKWPSSAKAINGLCWAAPFALIGVFPSMYQYLILVGIGLGNFSTYLLMKKYNGLNNRDQMIVGLISLASVPISILVDMTLFVSKHDLAVFLSRILIGLAYAVGGIHALLIKE
;
A
#
# COMPACT_ATOMS: atom_id res chain seq x y z
N MET A 1 -9.89 5.78 -20.69
CA MET A 1 -10.06 6.63 -19.49
C MET A 1 -9.12 6.11 -18.41
N ARG A 2 -8.38 6.99 -17.72
CA ARG A 2 -7.43 6.61 -16.65
C ARG A 2 -8.07 6.57 -15.25
N ASN A 3 -9.37 6.30 -15.17
CA ASN A 3 -10.14 6.35 -13.92
C ASN A 3 -11.08 5.15 -13.79
N SER A 4 -11.60 4.98 -12.57
CA SER A 4 -12.48 3.88 -12.18
C SER A 4 -13.96 4.10 -12.49
N MET A 5 -14.34 5.21 -13.15
CA MET A 5 -15.75 5.61 -13.31
C MET A 5 -16.59 4.57 -14.06
N LYS A 6 -15.99 3.89 -15.04
CA LYS A 6 -16.65 2.85 -15.84
C LYS A 6 -16.54 1.44 -15.27
N TRP A 7 -15.90 1.27 -14.10
CA TRP A 7 -15.79 -0.05 -13.48
C TRP A 7 -17.15 -0.54 -12.99
N PRO A 8 -17.38 -1.87 -13.00
CA PRO A 8 -18.49 -2.46 -12.28
C PRO A 8 -18.49 -2.04 -10.80
N SER A 9 -19.67 -1.88 -10.20
CA SER A 9 -19.79 -1.46 -8.80
C SER A 9 -19.02 -2.35 -7.82
N SER A 10 -18.97 -3.66 -8.09
CA SER A 10 -18.18 -4.61 -7.30
C SER A 10 -16.68 -4.31 -7.34
N ALA A 11 -16.12 -3.98 -8.50
CA ALA A 11 -14.70 -3.63 -8.64
C ALA A 11 -14.38 -2.31 -7.90
N LYS A 12 -15.29 -1.33 -7.96
CA LYS A 12 -15.16 -0.08 -7.17
C LYS A 12 -15.19 -0.36 -5.68
N ALA A 13 -16.12 -1.20 -5.23
CA ALA A 13 -16.24 -1.57 -3.82
C ALA A 13 -15.00 -2.31 -3.32
N ILE A 14 -14.49 -3.30 -4.07
CA ILE A 14 -13.26 -4.03 -3.72
C ILE A 14 -12.08 -3.06 -3.63
N ASN A 15 -11.87 -2.20 -4.64
CA ASN A 15 -10.79 -1.23 -4.60
C ASN A 15 -10.92 -0.26 -3.42
N GLY A 16 -12.15 0.22 -3.20
CA GLY A 16 -12.47 1.11 -2.08
C GLY A 16 -12.19 0.46 -0.73
N LEU A 17 -12.51 -0.83 -0.56
CA LEU A 17 -12.20 -1.59 0.66
C LEU A 17 -10.70 -1.80 0.84
N CYS A 18 -9.96 -2.14 -0.22
CA CYS A 18 -8.50 -2.27 -0.17
C CYS A 18 -7.81 -0.98 0.29
N TRP A 19 -8.35 0.18 -0.08
CA TRP A 19 -7.91 1.47 0.42
C TRP A 19 -8.42 1.73 1.84
N ALA A 20 -9.74 1.77 2.05
CA ALA A 20 -10.33 2.35 3.25
C ALA A 20 -10.31 1.42 4.47
N ALA A 21 -10.46 0.10 4.29
CA ALA A 21 -10.63 -0.82 5.41
C ALA A 21 -9.41 -0.86 6.35
N PRO A 22 -8.15 -0.93 5.86
CA PRO A 22 -6.99 -0.89 6.74
C PRO A 22 -6.89 0.42 7.53
N PHE A 23 -7.18 1.58 6.93
CA PHE A 23 -7.20 2.86 7.65
C PHE A 23 -8.35 2.97 8.65
N ALA A 24 -9.52 2.42 8.33
CA ALA A 24 -10.63 2.37 9.28
C ALA A 24 -10.28 1.50 10.49
N LEU A 25 -9.60 0.36 10.27
CA LEU A 25 -9.13 -0.52 11.33
C LEU A 25 -8.10 0.15 12.26
N ILE A 26 -7.34 1.15 11.79
CA ILE A 26 -6.43 1.92 12.67
C ILE A 26 -7.23 2.65 13.76
N GLY A 27 -8.42 3.16 13.44
CA GLY A 27 -9.29 3.82 14.42
C GLY A 27 -9.80 2.87 15.51
N VAL A 28 -9.95 1.58 15.18
CA VAL A 28 -10.40 0.54 16.12
C VAL A 28 -9.22 -0.08 16.88
N PHE A 29 -8.07 -0.23 16.22
CA PHE A 29 -6.86 -0.85 16.74
C PHE A 29 -5.64 0.07 16.55
N PRO A 30 -5.51 1.16 17.34
CA PRO A 30 -4.42 2.11 17.17
C PRO A 30 -3.02 1.50 17.35
N SER A 31 -2.89 0.47 18.20
CA SER A 31 -1.64 -0.26 18.42
C SER A 31 -1.13 -1.02 17.20
N MET A 32 -1.98 -1.20 16.18
CA MET A 32 -1.65 -1.87 14.93
C MET A 32 -1.31 -0.87 13.80
N TYR A 33 -1.19 0.42 14.12
CA TYR A 33 -0.99 1.50 13.14
C TYR A 33 0.11 1.17 12.13
N GLN A 34 1.30 0.82 12.62
CA GLN A 34 2.51 0.58 11.83
C GLN A 34 2.33 -0.54 10.80
N TYR A 35 1.45 -1.51 11.08
CA TYR A 35 1.15 -2.62 10.19
C TYR A 35 0.01 -2.28 9.24
N LEU A 36 -1.08 -1.73 9.77
CA LEU A 36 -2.28 -1.42 9.01
C LEU A 36 -2.04 -0.33 7.96
N ILE A 37 -1.13 0.62 8.24
CA ILE A 37 -0.74 1.62 7.24
C ILE A 37 0.00 0.98 6.06
N LEU A 38 0.90 0.03 6.30
CA LEU A 38 1.61 -0.71 5.25
C LEU A 38 0.65 -1.61 4.46
N VAL A 39 -0.30 -2.26 5.14
CA VAL A 39 -1.36 -3.06 4.50
C VAL A 39 -2.26 -2.17 3.64
N GLY A 40 -2.66 -1.00 4.13
CA GLY A 40 -3.50 -0.04 3.39
C GLY A 40 -2.84 0.45 2.11
N ILE A 41 -1.59 0.91 2.20
CA ILE A 41 -0.83 1.32 1.02
C ILE A 41 -0.61 0.11 0.09
N GLY A 42 -0.25 -1.05 0.64
CA GLY A 42 -0.02 -2.27 -0.09
C GLY A 42 -1.22 -2.74 -0.92
N LEU A 43 -2.33 -3.01 -0.24
CA LEU A 43 -3.58 -3.46 -0.86
C LEU A 43 -4.14 -2.41 -1.81
N GLY A 44 -4.17 -1.14 -1.41
CA GLY A 44 -4.73 -0.06 -2.24
C GLY A 44 -4.02 0.12 -3.57
N ASN A 45 -2.69 0.19 -3.58
CA ASN A 45 -1.92 0.34 -4.82
C ASN A 45 -1.99 -0.94 -5.67
N PHE A 46 -1.88 -2.13 -5.05
CA PHE A 46 -1.93 -3.40 -5.78
C PHE A 46 -3.30 -3.69 -6.39
N SER A 47 -4.40 -3.45 -5.66
CA SER A 47 -5.76 -3.59 -6.19
C SER A 47 -5.99 -2.60 -7.33
N THR A 48 -5.53 -1.36 -7.19
CA THR A 48 -5.65 -0.34 -8.23
C THR A 48 -4.94 -0.78 -9.49
N TYR A 49 -3.71 -1.29 -9.39
CA TYR A 49 -2.97 -1.86 -10.54
C TYR A 49 -3.75 -2.98 -11.22
N LEU A 50 -4.19 -4.00 -10.48
CA LEU A 50 -4.90 -5.16 -11.04
C LEU A 50 -6.18 -4.74 -11.77
N LEU A 51 -6.95 -3.84 -11.16
CA LEU A 51 -8.24 -3.40 -11.70
C LEU A 51 -8.08 -2.44 -12.88
N MET A 52 -7.09 -1.52 -12.85
CA MET A 52 -6.75 -0.67 -14.00
C MET A 52 -6.28 -1.51 -15.19
N LYS A 53 -5.45 -2.52 -14.93
CA LYS A 53 -5.00 -3.45 -15.98
C LYS A 53 -6.18 -4.23 -16.57
N LYS A 54 -7.07 -4.73 -15.72
CA LYS A 54 -8.23 -5.53 -16.14
C LYS A 54 -9.30 -4.73 -16.88
N TYR A 55 -9.68 -3.56 -16.38
CA TYR A 55 -10.84 -2.80 -16.87
C TYR A 55 -10.50 -1.62 -17.78
N ASN A 56 -9.25 -1.14 -17.79
CA ASN A 56 -8.82 0.00 -18.61
C ASN A 56 -7.70 -0.36 -19.59
N GLY A 57 -7.13 -1.56 -19.51
CA GLY A 57 -5.94 -1.94 -20.29
C GLY A 57 -4.69 -1.15 -19.92
N LEU A 58 -4.67 -0.51 -18.74
CA LEU A 58 -3.57 0.34 -18.29
C LEU A 58 -2.60 -0.45 -17.41
N ASN A 59 -1.34 -0.47 -17.80
CA ASN A 59 -0.30 -1.27 -17.13
C ASN A 59 0.56 -0.40 -16.19
N ASN A 60 -0.06 0.14 -15.13
CA ASN A 60 0.59 1.02 -14.15
C ASN A 60 1.50 0.21 -13.20
N ARG A 61 2.65 -0.24 -13.69
CA ARG A 61 3.58 -1.10 -12.92
C ARG A 61 4.18 -0.39 -11.70
N ASP A 62 4.25 0.93 -11.71
CA ASP A 62 4.61 1.77 -10.57
C ASP A 62 3.70 1.48 -9.35
N GLN A 63 2.38 1.44 -9.54
CA GLN A 63 1.42 1.07 -8.50
C GLN A 63 1.63 -0.36 -7.99
N MET A 64 1.91 -1.30 -8.91
CA MET A 64 2.23 -2.68 -8.52
C MET A 64 3.46 -2.74 -7.62
N ILE A 65 4.52 -2.01 -7.98
CA ILE A 65 5.78 -1.98 -7.23
C ILE A 65 5.57 -1.41 -5.83
N VAL A 66 4.89 -0.25 -5.72
CA VAL A 66 4.55 0.34 -4.41
C VAL A 66 3.75 -0.64 -3.56
N GLY A 67 2.75 -1.27 -4.17
CA GLY A 67 1.89 -2.25 -3.49
C GLY A 67 2.68 -3.44 -2.94
N LEU A 68 3.51 -4.07 -3.79
CA LEU A 68 4.30 -5.24 -3.41
C LEU A 68 5.35 -4.92 -2.34
N ILE A 69 6.07 -3.80 -2.47
CA ILE A 69 7.07 -3.41 -1.47
C ILE A 69 6.40 -3.11 -0.12
N SER A 70 5.26 -2.43 -0.13
CA SER A 70 4.53 -2.11 1.10
C SER A 70 4.00 -3.37 1.78
N LEU A 71 3.46 -4.33 1.02
CA LEU A 71 3.01 -5.62 1.58
C LEU A 71 4.18 -6.45 2.12
N ALA A 72 5.30 -6.51 1.39
CA ALA A 72 6.52 -7.20 1.84
C ALA A 72 7.14 -6.54 3.08
N SER A 73 6.88 -5.24 3.29
CA SER A 73 7.35 -4.49 4.46
C SER A 73 6.58 -4.82 5.73
N VAL A 74 5.38 -5.41 5.64
CA VAL A 74 4.59 -5.82 6.83
C VAL A 74 5.34 -6.83 7.69
N PRO A 75 5.80 -8.01 7.18
CA PRO A 75 6.56 -8.95 8.00
C PRO A 75 7.88 -8.38 8.50
N ILE A 76 8.53 -7.49 7.73
CA ILE A 76 9.74 -6.77 8.16
C ILE A 76 9.43 -5.90 9.38
N SER A 77 8.34 -5.13 9.33
CA SER A 77 7.90 -4.29 10.43
C SER A 77 7.58 -5.12 11.68
N ILE A 78 6.93 -6.28 11.53
CA ILE A 78 6.62 -7.18 12.65
C ILE A 78 7.91 -7.71 13.29
N LEU A 79 8.85 -8.18 12.47
CA LEU A 79 10.13 -8.70 12.96
C LEU A 79 10.91 -7.64 13.75
N VAL A 80 10.94 -6.41 13.22
CA VAL A 80 11.66 -5.30 13.85
C VAL A 80 10.97 -4.86 15.16
N ASP A 81 9.64 -4.80 15.19
CA ASP A 81 8.89 -4.44 16.40
C ASP A 81 9.11 -5.47 17.52
N MET A 82 9.14 -6.76 17.17
CA MET A 82 9.35 -7.87 18.12
C MET A 82 10.79 -7.99 18.64
N THR A 83 11.79 -7.46 17.93
CA THR A 83 13.21 -7.67 18.26
C THR A 83 13.93 -6.41 18.74
N LEU A 84 13.69 -5.27 18.10
CA LEU A 84 14.48 -4.04 18.27
C LEU A 84 13.69 -2.91 18.94
N PHE A 85 12.36 -2.88 18.78
CA PHE A 85 11.51 -1.79 19.28
C PHE A 85 10.52 -2.19 20.35
N VAL A 86 10.76 -3.32 21.04
CA VAL A 86 9.99 -3.72 22.21
C VAL A 86 9.89 -2.51 23.15
N SER A 87 8.69 -1.91 23.22
CA SER A 87 8.31 -0.71 24.01
C SER A 87 8.43 0.69 23.37
N LYS A 88 8.79 0.86 22.09
CA LYS A 88 8.88 2.19 21.44
C LYS A 88 7.95 2.34 20.23
N HIS A 89 6.66 2.51 20.50
CA HIS A 89 5.60 2.67 19.50
C HIS A 89 5.91 3.78 18.47
N ASP A 90 6.44 4.93 18.91
CA ASP A 90 6.77 6.05 18.01
C ASP A 90 7.81 5.68 16.95
N LEU A 91 8.77 4.83 17.30
CA LEU A 91 9.82 4.41 16.38
C LEU A 91 9.31 3.40 15.37
N ALA A 92 8.40 2.51 15.77
CA ALA A 92 7.71 1.60 14.86
C ALA A 92 6.83 2.36 13.84
N VAL A 93 6.09 3.37 14.31
CA VAL A 93 5.33 4.28 13.45
C VAL A 93 6.25 5.02 12.48
N PHE A 94 7.37 5.57 12.97
CA PHE A 94 8.35 6.25 12.12
C PHE A 94 8.92 5.31 11.05
N LEU A 95 9.32 4.09 11.42
CA LEU A 95 9.84 3.09 10.49
C LEU A 95 8.82 2.77 9.38
N SER A 96 7.54 2.54 9.73
CA SER A 96 6.50 2.26 8.72
C SER A 96 6.40 3.37 7.67
N ARG A 97 6.53 4.64 8.09
CA ARG A 97 6.51 5.79 7.18
C ARG A 97 7.74 5.84 6.27
N ILE A 98 8.92 5.50 6.79
CA ILE A 98 10.14 5.38 5.99
C ILE A 98 9.99 4.26 4.95
N LEU A 99 9.47 3.10 5.33
CA LEU A 99 9.23 1.98 4.42
C LEU A 99 8.24 2.36 3.31
N ILE A 100 7.17 3.10 3.64
CA ILE A 100 6.25 3.66 2.64
C ILE A 100 6.95 4.65 1.71
N GLY A 101 7.77 5.56 2.27
CA GLY A 101 8.55 6.51 1.48
C GLY A 101 9.48 5.81 0.49
N LEU A 102 10.16 4.75 0.92
CA LEU A 102 11.00 3.90 0.06
C LEU A 102 10.18 3.21 -1.03
N ALA A 103 9.00 2.66 -0.69
CA ALA A 103 8.13 2.03 -1.68
C ALA A 103 7.72 3.01 -2.79
N TYR A 104 7.30 4.22 -2.43
CA TYR A 104 6.95 5.27 -3.38
C TYR A 104 8.16 5.80 -4.16
N ALA A 105 9.34 5.91 -3.53
CA ALA A 105 10.56 6.30 -4.22
C ALA A 105 10.92 5.29 -5.32
N VAL A 106 10.87 3.99 -5.03
CA VAL A 106 11.14 2.94 -6.01
C VAL A 106 10.09 2.94 -7.13
N GLY A 107 8.81 3.08 -6.80
CA GLY A 107 7.74 3.20 -7.81
C GLY A 107 7.92 4.42 -8.72
N GLY A 108 8.30 5.57 -8.16
CA GLY A 108 8.57 6.80 -8.90
C GLY A 108 9.81 6.70 -9.79
N ILE A 109 10.92 6.15 -9.28
CA ILE A 109 12.13 5.90 -10.08
C ILE A 109 11.80 4.98 -11.26
N HIS A 110 11.06 3.90 -11.02
CA HIS A 110 10.63 3.01 -12.09
C HIS A 110 9.80 3.76 -13.15
N ALA A 111 8.86 4.62 -12.75
CA ALA A 111 8.06 5.42 -13.67
C ALA A 111 8.90 6.43 -14.48
N LEU A 112 10.00 6.95 -13.93
CA LEU A 112 10.89 7.87 -14.64
C LEU A 112 11.81 7.15 -15.64
N LEU A 113 12.31 5.97 -15.28
CA LEU A 113 13.24 5.20 -16.10
C LEU A 113 12.54 4.49 -17.25
N ILE A 114 11.33 3.97 -17.02
CA ILE A 114 10.49 3.38 -18.06
C ILE A 114 9.60 4.49 -18.63
N LYS A 115 10.19 5.29 -19.52
CA LYS A 115 9.44 6.22 -20.36
C LYS A 115 8.61 5.38 -21.34
N GLU A 116 7.32 5.16 -21.04
CA GLU A 116 6.36 4.61 -22.01
C GLU A 116 6.13 5.57 -23.18
#